data_AF-A0A7X5TFJ5-F1
#
_entry.id   AF-A0A7X5TFJ5-F1
#
_cell.length_a   1.000
_cell.length_b   1.000
_cell.length_c   1.000
_cell.angle_alpha   90.00
_cell.angle_beta   90.00
_cell.angle_gamma   90.00
#
_symmetry.space_group_name_H-M   'P 1'
#
loop_
_entity.id
_entity.type
_entity.pdbx_description
1 polymer ?
#
loop_
_entity_poly.entity_id
_entity_poly.type
_entity_poly.pdbx_seq_one_letter_code
_entity_poly.pdbx_strand_id
1 'polypeptide(L)'
;MDNTKKNWEKIEHLLEEIVELQKKKLFTLGRGIVPNLTPEDILQPNDYLELENNPVFRHEEGILIGTQSVQIALKALRRELDASYEI
;
A
#
# COMPACT_ATOMS: atom_id res chain seq x y z
N MET A 1 11.66 19.06 20.28
CA MET A 1 12.23 18.24 19.19
C MET A 1 11.69 16.79 19.20
N ASP A 2 11.35 16.21 20.35
CA ASP A 2 10.87 14.81 20.48
C ASP A 2 9.49 14.53 19.84
N ASN A 3 8.52 15.44 20.01
CA ASN A 3 7.14 15.22 19.55
C ASN A 3 6.99 15.11 18.02
N THR A 4 7.80 15.83 17.24
CA THR A 4 7.74 15.81 15.77
C THR A 4 8.21 14.46 15.22
N LYS A 5 9.33 13.94 15.73
CA LYS A 5 9.84 12.62 15.36
C LYS A 5 8.82 11.53 15.67
N LYS A 6 8.27 11.56 16.90
CA LYS A 6 7.23 10.63 17.32
C LYS A 6 5.96 10.70 16.46
N ASN A 7 5.60 11.87 15.94
CA ASN A 7 4.47 12.02 15.03
C ASN A 7 4.75 11.41 13.65
N TRP A 8 5.97 11.55 13.12
CA TRP A 8 6.36 10.90 11.87
C TRP A 8 6.33 9.38 11.98
N GLU A 9 6.91 8.80 13.02
CA GLU A 9 6.86 7.35 13.27
C GLU A 9 5.42 6.83 13.35
N LYS A 10 4.52 7.58 14.00
CA LYS A 10 3.09 7.25 14.04
C LYS A 10 2.42 7.31 12.67
N ILE A 11 2.72 8.33 11.87
CA ILE A 11 2.16 8.47 10.51
C ILE A 11 2.63 7.31 9.64
N GLU A 12 3.92 6.96 9.70
CA GLU A 12 4.48 5.83 8.96
C GLU A 12 3.82 4.51 9.36
N HIS A 13 3.67 4.27 10.67
CA HIS A 13 2.97 3.10 11.18
C HIS A 13 1.52 3.03 10.71
N LEU A 14 0.76 4.12 10.85
CA LEU A 14 -0.64 4.16 10.39
C LEU A 14 -0.75 3.89 8.88
N LEU A 15 0.19 4.41 8.09
CA LEU A 15 0.19 4.20 6.65
C LEU A 15 0.56 2.75 6.28
N GLU A 16 1.49 2.13 7.01
CA GLU A 16 1.79 0.70 6.89
C GLU A 16 0.56 -0.16 7.23
N GLU A 17 -0.16 0.17 8.31
CA GLU A 17 -1.41 -0.51 8.66
C GLU A 17 -2.48 -0.39 7.56
N ILE A 18 -2.65 0.79 6.98
CA ILE A 18 -3.61 1.00 5.87
C ILE A 18 -3.23 0.15 4.66
N VAL A 19 -1.93 0.10 4.29
CA VAL A 19 -1.45 -0.73 3.18
C VAL A 19 -1.74 -2.22 3.45
N GLU A 20 -1.45 -2.71 4.65
CA GLU A 20 -1.69 -4.12 4.98
C GLU A 20 -3.18 -4.48 5.04
N LEU A 21 -4.03 -3.58 5.54
CA LEU A 21 -5.49 -3.76 5.50
C LEU A 21 -6.00 -3.79 4.06
N GLN A 22 -5.50 -2.91 3.19
CA GLN A 22 -5.89 -2.88 1.79
C GLN A 22 -5.41 -4.14 1.04
N LYS A 23 -4.20 -4.64 1.30
CA LYS A 23 -3.72 -5.93 0.76
C LYS A 23 -4.62 -7.09 1.17
N LYS A 24 -5.01 -7.17 2.46
CA LYS A 24 -5.92 -8.22 2.95
C LYS A 24 -7.28 -8.15 2.29
N LYS A 25 -7.82 -6.93 2.11
CA LYS A 25 -9.07 -6.72 1.39
C LYS A 25 -8.97 -7.20 -0.05
N LEU A 26 -7.90 -6.82 -0.75
CA LEU A 26 -7.64 -7.21 -2.12
C LEU A 26 -7.47 -8.73 -2.27
N PHE A 27 -6.76 -9.38 -1.34
CA PHE A 27 -6.65 -10.83 -1.30
C PHE A 27 -8.00 -11.52 -1.16
N THR A 28 -8.82 -11.04 -0.21
CA THR A 28 -10.15 -11.60 0.07
C THR A 28 -11.05 -11.48 -1.15
N LEU A 29 -11.01 -10.31 -1.81
CA LEU A 29 -11.74 -10.08 -3.05
C LEU A 29 -11.23 -10.98 -4.19
N GLY A 30 -9.91 -11.08 -4.35
CA GLY A 30 -9.27 -11.91 -5.36
C GLY A 30 -9.60 -13.39 -5.20
N ARG A 31 -9.57 -13.93 -3.98
CA ARG A 31 -10.01 -15.30 -3.65
C ARG A 31 -11.49 -15.55 -3.96
N GLY A 32 -12.33 -14.51 -3.87
CA GLY A 32 -13.73 -14.60 -4.27
C GLY A 32 -13.94 -14.76 -5.79
N ILE A 33 -12.96 -14.33 -6.59
CA ILE A 33 -12.98 -14.39 -8.06
C ILE A 33 -12.21 -15.63 -8.55
N VAL A 34 -11.00 -15.84 -8.02
CA VAL A 34 -10.11 -16.96 -8.31
C VAL A 34 -9.91 -17.77 -7.02
N PRO A 35 -10.65 -18.89 -6.83
CA PRO A 35 -10.66 -19.62 -5.57
C PRO A 35 -9.29 -20.13 -5.11
N ASN A 36 -8.36 -20.39 -6.04
CA ASN A 36 -7.02 -20.93 -5.75
C ASN A 36 -5.93 -19.88 -5.60
N LEU A 37 -6.28 -18.58 -5.61
CA LEU A 37 -5.31 -17.47 -5.52
C LEU A 37 -4.45 -17.54 -4.25
N THR A 38 -3.14 -17.44 -4.39
CA THR A 38 -2.20 -17.36 -3.26
C THR A 38 -1.90 -15.90 -2.90
N PRO A 39 -1.38 -15.61 -1.69
CA PRO A 39 -0.93 -14.27 -1.34
C PRO A 39 0.14 -13.72 -2.30
N GLU A 40 0.99 -14.59 -2.83
CA GLU A 40 2.06 -14.25 -3.76
C GLU A 40 1.50 -13.82 -5.13
N ASP A 41 0.38 -14.41 -5.57
CA ASP A 41 -0.29 -14.06 -6.82
C ASP A 41 -0.85 -12.63 -6.83
N ILE A 42 -1.09 -12.03 -5.64
CA ILE A 42 -1.50 -10.62 -5.53
C ILE A 42 -0.42 -9.67 -6.04
N LEU A 43 0.84 -10.11 -6.07
CA LEU A 43 1.95 -9.29 -6.58
C LEU A 43 1.94 -9.22 -8.11
N GLN A 44 1.25 -10.14 -8.78
CA GLN A 44 1.14 -10.25 -10.24
C GLN A 44 -0.32 -10.53 -10.66
N PRO A 45 -1.30 -9.68 -10.28
CA PRO A 45 -2.72 -9.96 -10.51
C PRO A 45 -3.10 -9.92 -11.99
N ASN A 46 -2.26 -9.32 -12.84
CA ASN A 46 -2.43 -9.29 -14.29
C ASN A 46 -2.22 -10.67 -14.95
N ASP A 47 -1.64 -11.64 -14.24
CA ASP A 47 -1.52 -13.02 -14.73
C ASP A 47 -2.87 -13.76 -14.72
N TYR A 48 -3.89 -13.18 -14.08
CA TYR A 48 -5.24 -13.71 -13.97
C TYR A 48 -6.23 -12.82 -14.73
N LEU A 49 -6.66 -13.28 -15.92
CA LEU A 49 -7.63 -12.55 -16.74
C LEU A 49 -8.92 -12.24 -15.98
N GLU A 50 -9.33 -13.10 -15.05
CA GLU A 50 -10.52 -12.93 -14.22
C GLU A 50 -10.39 -11.73 -13.26
N LEU A 51 -9.18 -11.47 -12.76
CA LEU A 51 -8.89 -10.31 -11.91
C LEU A 51 -8.73 -9.05 -12.76
N GLU A 52 -8.04 -9.16 -13.89
CA GLU A 52 -7.82 -8.04 -14.82
C GLU A 52 -9.15 -7.47 -15.34
N ASN A 53 -10.09 -8.35 -15.70
CA ASN A 53 -11.40 -7.97 -16.23
C ASN A 53 -12.42 -7.62 -15.14
N ASN A 54 -12.08 -7.72 -13.84
CA ASN A 54 -13.00 -7.41 -12.76
C ASN A 54 -12.86 -5.94 -12.33
N PRO A 55 -13.84 -5.06 -12.63
CA PRO A 55 -13.71 -3.62 -12.37
C PRO A 55 -13.62 -3.29 -10.87
N VAL A 56 -14.26 -4.09 -10.00
CA VAL A 56 -14.19 -3.90 -8.55
C VAL A 56 -12.78 -4.23 -8.06
N PHE A 57 -12.20 -5.33 -8.53
CA PHE A 57 -10.83 -5.70 -8.19
C PHE A 57 -9.82 -4.64 -8.66
N ARG A 58 -9.92 -4.19 -9.91
CA ARG A 58 -9.05 -3.13 -10.47
C ARG A 58 -9.17 -1.82 -9.69
N HIS A 59 -10.37 -1.46 -9.24
CA HIS A 59 -10.56 -0.25 -8.43
C HIS A 59 -9.83 -0.36 -7.09
N GLU A 60 -9.98 -1.48 -6.37
CA GLU A 60 -9.32 -1.72 -5.09
C GLU A 60 -7.80 -1.82 -5.23
N GLU A 61 -7.31 -2.36 -6.35
CA GLU A 61 -5.89 -2.35 -6.69
C GLU A 61 -5.36 -0.93 -6.87
N GLY A 62 -6.12 -0.08 -7.58
CA GLY A 62 -5.78 1.34 -7.71
C GLY A 62 -5.65 2.06 -6.36
N ILE A 63 -6.51 1.73 -5.38
CA ILE A 63 -6.42 2.28 -4.02
C ILE A 63 -5.13 1.82 -3.33
N LEU A 64 -4.75 0.53 -3.47
CA LEU A 64 -3.50 0.02 -2.93
C LEU A 64 -2.28 0.76 -3.52
N ILE A 65 -2.24 0.89 -4.85
CA ILE A 65 -1.18 1.61 -5.57
C ILE A 65 -1.11 3.07 -5.14
N GLY A 66 -2.25 3.75 -5.02
CA GLY A 66 -2.32 5.13 -4.56
C GLY A 66 -1.79 5.29 -3.13
N THR A 67 -2.16 4.38 -2.22
CA THR A 67 -1.69 4.39 -0.83
C THR A 67 -0.18 4.15 -0.75
N GLN A 68 0.35 3.20 -1.51
CA GLN A 68 1.79 2.96 -1.60
C GLN A 68 2.55 4.16 -2.20
N SER A 69 1.95 4.84 -3.19
CA SER A 69 2.53 6.07 -3.75
C SER A 69 2.67 7.17 -2.68
N VAL A 70 1.64 7.35 -1.85
CA VAL A 70 1.70 8.28 -0.70
C VAL A 70 2.81 7.88 0.27
N GLN A 71 2.96 6.58 0.55
CA GLN A 71 4.01 6.07 1.44
C GLN A 71 5.41 6.38 0.92
N ILE A 72 5.64 6.19 -0.38
CA ILE A 72 6.91 6.51 -1.02
C ILE A 72 7.18 8.01 -0.97
N ALA A 73 6.18 8.84 -1.30
CA ALA A 73 6.32 10.29 -1.28
C ALA A 73 6.62 10.84 0.13
N LEU A 74 5.95 10.34 1.18
CA LEU A 74 6.22 10.73 2.56
C LEU A 74 7.61 10.30 3.03
N LYS A 75 8.06 9.10 2.66
CA LYS A 75 9.43 8.63 2.96
C LYS A 75 10.48 9.51 2.28
N ALA A 76 10.26 9.94 1.04
CA ALA A 76 11.14 10.87 0.35
C ALA A 76 11.20 12.23 1.07
N LEU A 77 10.03 12.82 1.37
CA LEU A 77 9.93 14.08 2.09
C LEU A 77 10.63 14.03 3.46
N ARG A 78 10.46 12.93 4.21
CA ARG A 78 11.10 12.73 5.51
C ARG A 78 12.63 12.78 5.41
N ARG A 79 13.20 12.13 4.38
CA ARG A 79 14.65 12.13 4.12
C ARG A 79 15.18 13.51 3.75
N GLU A 80 14.44 14.25 2.92
CA GLU A 80 14.80 15.63 2.54
C GLU A 80 14.83 16.56 3.74
N LEU A 81 13.83 16.44 4.63
CA LEU A 81 13.77 17.22 5.85
C LEU A 81 14.93 16.87 6.78
N ASP A 82 15.18 15.58 7.02
CA ASP A 82 16.27 15.14 7.90
C ASP A 82 17.64 15.61 7.37
N ALA A 83 17.89 15.54 6.05
CA ALA A 83 19.12 16.06 5.43
C ALA A 83 19.24 17.58 5.52
N SER A 84 18.12 18.32 5.51
CA SER A 84 18.10 19.77 5.62
C SER A 84 18.39 20.28 7.04
N TYR A 85 18.25 19.43 8.06
CA TYR A 85 18.57 19.74 9.46
C TYR A 85 19.99 19.31 9.88
N GLU A 86 20.75 18.67 8.99
CA GLU A 86 22.14 18.25 9.23
C GLU A 86 23.19 19.26 8.71
N ILE A 87 22.74 20.43 8.21
CA ILE A 87 23.59 21.56 7.75
C ILE A 87 23.61 22.69 8.77
#